data_AF-A0A9D5MB26-F1
#
_entry.id   AF-A0A9D5MB26-F1
#
_cell.length_a   1.000
_cell.length_b   1.000
_cell.length_c   1.000
_cell.angle_alpha   90.00
_cell.angle_beta   90.00
_cell.angle_gamma   90.00
#
_symmetry.space_group_name_H-M   'P 1'
#
loop_
_entity.id
_entity.type
_entity.pdbx_description
1 polymer ?
#
loop_
_entity_poly.entity_id
_entity_poly.type
_entity_poly.pdbx_seq_one_letter_code
_entity_poly.pdbx_strand_id
1 'polypeptide(L)'
;MNSKARNLFQMIQTAASIRRDATLQALEDYVKERDEARRIASKFKDEQGEYSARQSLIAETARERIRKAGHAFDSSLQDAISGLKRELSLHLGGAKVNPDFTRELAMVRDFHLKPSRAEVEHLVELTGGNAFSLTALNAVLKENKTAFRLKYTATEDFEKDLLQLEALRGMIYIPLAVSHDGLEIFQTEQQVFRRPDGQTFMDGRKYDGISLHVARTVFESTLKDAAKAMPERWATAATYPAIDEVTETEAGGGDGKATETEAGDGDSKVGTADATYGSEVITDRSVTGHRLGADRARKQAVAEQIVSRYTE
;
A
#
# COMPACT_ATOMS: atom_id res chain seq x y z
N MET A 1 3.04 9.25 -10.07
CA MET A 1 3.49 8.48 -8.88
C MET A 1 3.53 9.42 -7.69
N ASN A 2 2.81 9.12 -6.60
CA ASN A 2 2.78 9.97 -5.40
C ASN A 2 4.11 9.86 -4.62
N SER A 3 5.02 10.83 -4.80
CA SER A 3 6.34 10.84 -4.15
C SER A 3 6.24 10.89 -2.61
N LYS A 4 5.16 11.43 -2.06
CA LYS A 4 4.95 11.53 -0.61
C LYS A 4 4.67 10.17 0.01
N ALA A 5 3.76 9.37 -0.56
CA ALA A 5 3.48 8.03 -0.07
C ALA A 5 4.73 7.15 -0.06
N ARG A 6 5.54 7.21 -1.12
CA ARG A 6 6.83 6.49 -1.20
C ARG A 6 7.80 6.88 -0.08
N ASN A 7 7.92 8.18 0.21
CA ASN A 7 8.79 8.66 1.29
C ASN A 7 8.31 8.19 2.67
N LEU A 8 6.99 8.10 2.89
CA LEU A 8 6.43 7.59 4.15
C LEU A 8 6.75 6.10 4.34
N PHE A 9 6.65 5.29 3.30
CA PHE A 9 7.07 3.88 3.37
C PHE A 9 8.58 3.73 3.58
N GLN A 10 9.40 4.57 2.95
CA GLN A 10 10.85 4.61 3.19
C GLN A 10 11.18 4.96 4.64
N MET A 11 10.42 5.87 5.24
CA MET A 11 10.55 6.22 6.65
C MET A 11 10.25 5.02 7.56
N ILE A 12 9.18 4.26 7.28
CA ILE A 12 8.85 3.02 7.99
C ILE A 12 9.99 2.00 7.90
N GLN A 13 10.53 1.78 6.70
CA GLN A 13 11.65 0.85 6.51
C GLN A 13 12.89 1.26 7.28
N THR A 14 13.24 2.55 7.23
CA THR A 14 14.42 3.09 7.90
C THR A 14 14.29 2.96 9.41
N ALA A 15 13.14 3.34 9.97
CA ALA A 15 12.84 3.19 11.39
C ALA A 15 12.86 1.72 11.83
N ALA A 16 12.34 0.82 10.98
CA ALA A 16 12.39 -0.61 11.24
C ALA A 16 13.83 -1.13 11.28
N SER A 17 14.69 -0.74 10.33
CA SER A 17 16.11 -1.15 10.34
C SER A 17 16.80 -0.70 11.62
N ILE A 18 16.65 0.58 11.98
CA ILE A 18 17.23 1.14 13.22
C ILE A 18 16.76 0.35 14.44
N ARG A 19 15.48 0.00 14.50
CA ARG A 19 14.93 -0.82 15.58
C ARG A 19 15.56 -2.21 15.61
N ARG A 20 15.67 -2.89 14.46
CA ARG A 20 16.25 -4.23 14.37
C ARG A 20 17.70 -4.23 14.84
N ASP A 21 18.49 -3.27 14.37
CA ASP A 21 19.91 -3.15 14.70
C ASP A 21 20.10 -2.85 16.19
N ALA A 22 19.31 -1.92 16.74
CA ALA A 22 19.35 -1.61 18.17
C ALA A 22 18.92 -2.79 19.06
N THR A 23 17.90 -3.54 18.67
CA THR A 23 17.47 -4.75 19.39
C THR A 23 18.56 -5.82 19.32
N LEU A 24 19.14 -6.06 18.14
CA LEU A 24 20.21 -7.04 17.98
C LEU A 24 21.41 -6.68 18.86
N GLN A 25 21.86 -5.43 18.80
CA GLN A 25 22.97 -4.95 19.60
C GLN A 25 22.70 -5.09 21.11
N ALA A 26 21.49 -4.73 21.57
CA ALA A 26 21.13 -4.87 22.98
C ALA A 26 21.17 -6.34 23.46
N LEU A 27 20.78 -7.28 22.60
CA LEU A 27 20.82 -8.72 22.89
C LEU A 27 22.24 -9.28 22.83
N GLU A 28 23.06 -8.84 21.89
CA GLU A 28 24.47 -9.24 21.83
C GLU A 28 25.27 -8.73 23.03
N ASP A 29 25.02 -7.49 23.46
CA ASP A 29 25.61 -6.92 24.68
C ASP A 29 25.15 -7.71 25.91
N TYR A 30 23.86 -8.04 26.00
CA TYR A 30 23.31 -8.89 27.07
C TYR A 30 24.05 -10.22 27.18
N VAL A 31 24.26 -10.93 26.06
CA VAL A 31 24.96 -12.23 26.06
C VAL A 31 26.39 -12.09 26.56
N LYS A 32 27.13 -11.07 26.07
CA LYS A 32 28.51 -10.82 26.50
C LYS A 32 28.60 -10.50 27.98
N GLU A 33 27.76 -9.59 28.46
CA GLU A 33 27.75 -9.16 29.86
C GLU A 33 27.28 -10.28 30.80
N ARG A 34 26.31 -11.12 30.38
CA ARG A 34 25.86 -12.31 31.13
C ARG A 34 27.01 -13.30 31.31
N ASP A 35 27.76 -13.59 30.24
CA ASP A 35 28.88 -14.52 30.29
C ASP A 35 30.02 -13.99 31.17
N GLU A 36 30.27 -12.68 31.15
CA GLU A 36 31.19 -12.03 32.07
C GLU A 36 30.69 -12.09 33.53
N ALA A 37 29.41 -11.80 33.76
CA ALA A 37 28.79 -11.89 35.08
C ALA A 37 28.93 -13.30 35.68
N ARG A 38 28.80 -14.35 34.85
CA ARG A 38 29.03 -15.74 35.27
C ARG A 38 30.47 -15.99 35.72
N ARG A 39 31.46 -15.47 34.98
CA ARG A 39 32.89 -15.58 35.36
C ARG A 39 33.24 -14.80 36.62
N ILE A 40 32.53 -13.69 36.88
CA ILE A 40 32.74 -12.88 38.08
C ILE A 40 32.08 -13.56 39.29
N ALA A 41 30.85 -14.06 39.13
CA ALA A 41 30.08 -14.70 40.20
C ALA A 41 30.78 -15.94 40.77
N SER A 42 31.52 -16.70 39.95
CA SER A 42 32.28 -17.87 40.39
C SER A 42 33.41 -17.56 41.38
N LYS A 43 33.70 -16.28 41.64
CA LYS A 43 34.67 -15.82 42.65
C LYS A 43 34.03 -15.57 44.02
N PHE A 44 32.70 -15.60 44.11
CA PHE A 44 31.95 -15.32 45.32
C PHE A 44 31.54 -16.61 46.03
N LYS A 45 31.30 -16.52 47.35
CA LYS A 45 30.86 -17.66 48.16
C LYS A 45 29.42 -18.09 47.83
N ASP A 46 28.57 -17.13 47.48
CA ASP A 46 27.23 -17.36 46.94
C ASP A 46 27.22 -17.03 45.44
N GLU A 47 27.74 -17.97 44.65
CA GLU A 47 27.84 -17.83 43.18
C GLU A 47 26.47 -17.63 42.54
N GLN A 48 25.44 -18.36 43.00
CA GLN A 48 24.11 -18.31 42.40
C GLN A 48 23.38 -17.01 42.73
N GLY A 49 23.48 -16.52 43.97
CA GLY A 49 22.90 -15.24 44.38
C GLY A 49 23.51 -14.07 43.60
N GLU A 50 24.84 -14.00 43.52
CA GLU A 50 25.56 -12.94 42.79
C GLU A 50 25.31 -12.99 41.29
N TYR A 51 25.30 -14.19 40.68
CA TYR A 51 25.00 -14.35 39.27
C TYR A 51 23.57 -13.87 38.95
N SER A 52 22.57 -14.31 39.72
CA SER A 52 21.17 -13.94 39.48
C SER A 52 20.90 -12.44 39.65
N ALA A 53 21.51 -11.80 40.66
CA ALA A 53 21.39 -10.35 40.89
C ALA A 53 21.98 -9.55 39.71
N ARG A 54 23.18 -9.94 39.25
CA ARG A 54 23.84 -9.30 38.09
C ARG A 54 23.07 -9.54 36.80
N GLN A 55 22.63 -10.77 36.57
CA GLN A 55 21.84 -11.14 35.39
C GLN A 55 20.55 -10.33 35.30
N SER A 56 19.86 -10.11 36.43
CA SER A 56 18.65 -9.29 36.47
C SER A 56 18.90 -7.84 36.05
N LEU A 57 20.01 -7.24 36.51
CA LEU A 57 20.40 -5.87 36.17
C LEU A 57 20.77 -5.72 34.68
N ILE A 58 21.52 -6.69 34.14
CA ILE A 58 21.89 -6.74 32.72
C ILE A 58 20.64 -6.94 31.85
N ALA A 59 19.73 -7.82 32.28
CA ALA A 59 18.44 -8.04 31.59
C ALA A 59 17.59 -6.77 31.55
N GLU A 60 17.46 -6.03 32.66
CA GLU A 60 16.67 -4.79 32.66
C GLU A 60 17.29 -3.71 31.77
N THR A 61 18.63 -3.58 31.77
CA THR A 61 19.34 -2.66 30.87
C THR A 61 19.05 -2.97 29.40
N ALA A 62 19.06 -4.26 29.02
CA ALA A 62 18.70 -4.69 27.68
C ALA A 62 17.23 -4.40 27.36
N ARG A 63 16.29 -4.66 28.29
CA ARG A 63 14.86 -4.32 28.12
C ARG A 63 14.66 -2.83 27.88
N GLU A 64 15.29 -1.97 28.68
CA GLU A 64 15.18 -0.51 28.52
C GLU A 64 15.65 -0.05 27.15
N ARG A 65 16.79 -0.56 26.67
CA ARG A 65 17.29 -0.26 25.32
C ARG A 65 16.31 -0.71 24.23
N ILE A 66 15.76 -1.92 24.36
CA ILE A 66 14.80 -2.45 23.38
C ILE A 66 13.48 -1.67 23.43
N ARG A 67 12.97 -1.32 24.61
CA ARG A 67 11.77 -0.46 24.76
C ARG A 67 11.99 0.91 24.14
N LYS A 68 13.15 1.52 24.36
CA LYS A 68 13.51 2.81 23.75
C LYS A 68 13.53 2.73 22.22
N ALA A 69 14.11 1.68 21.66
CA ALA A 69 14.08 1.42 20.22
C ALA A 69 12.66 1.18 19.69
N GLY A 70 11.84 0.44 20.45
CA GLY A 70 10.42 0.22 20.16
C GLY A 70 9.62 1.53 20.13
N HIS A 71 9.79 2.39 21.13
CA HIS A 71 9.12 3.69 21.18
C HIS A 71 9.53 4.63 20.04
N ALA A 72 10.83 4.66 19.68
CA ALA A 72 11.30 5.45 18.55
C ALA A 72 10.69 4.98 17.21
N PHE A 73 10.58 3.66 17.04
CA PHE A 73 9.88 3.06 15.90
C PHE A 73 8.39 3.39 15.91
N ASP A 74 7.71 3.21 17.05
CA ASP A 74 6.27 3.49 17.18
C ASP A 74 5.94 4.96 16.87
N SER A 75 6.80 5.89 17.28
CA SER A 75 6.67 7.31 16.94
C SER A 75 6.79 7.54 15.43
N SER A 76 7.85 7.00 14.82
CA SER A 76 8.08 7.14 13.37
C SER A 76 6.95 6.50 12.56
N LEU A 77 6.46 5.35 13.00
CA LEU A 77 5.35 4.63 12.39
C LEU A 77 4.05 5.43 12.51
N GLN A 78 3.79 6.05 13.67
CA GLN A 78 2.63 6.91 13.88
C GLN A 78 2.65 8.13 12.95
N ASP A 79 3.81 8.75 12.75
CA ASP A 79 3.98 9.87 11.83
C ASP A 79 3.74 9.42 10.38
N ALA A 80 4.26 8.25 10.00
CA ALA A 80 4.04 7.67 8.68
C ALA A 80 2.55 7.40 8.43
N ILE A 81 1.88 6.72 9.37
CA ILE A 81 0.45 6.38 9.30
C ILE A 81 -0.41 7.64 9.22
N SER A 82 -0.09 8.67 9.99
CA SER A 82 -0.79 9.96 9.95
C SER A 82 -0.64 10.65 8.59
N GLY A 83 0.55 10.57 7.99
CA GLY A 83 0.81 11.01 6.62
C GLY A 83 0.00 10.22 5.59
N LEU A 84 -0.02 8.88 5.70
CA LEU A 84 -0.76 8.01 4.80
C LEU A 84 -2.27 8.24 4.90
N LYS A 85 -2.81 8.44 6.11
CA LYS A 85 -4.23 8.83 6.31
C LYS A 85 -4.56 10.16 5.63
N ARG A 86 -3.64 11.12 5.64
CA ARG A 86 -3.81 12.39 4.92
C ARG A 86 -3.82 12.19 3.41
N GLU A 87 -2.92 11.38 2.88
CA GLU A 87 -2.89 11.03 1.45
C GLU A 87 -4.17 10.28 1.03
N LEU A 88 -4.65 9.35 1.86
CA LEU A 88 -5.92 8.66 1.64
C LEU A 88 -7.11 9.64 1.65
N SER A 89 -7.13 10.60 2.57
CA SER A 89 -8.16 11.64 2.61
C SER A 89 -8.16 12.51 1.35
N LEU A 90 -6.98 12.83 0.80
CA LEU A 90 -6.85 13.54 -0.47
C LEU A 90 -7.39 12.70 -1.63
N HIS A 91 -7.07 11.41 -1.67
CA HIS A 91 -7.56 10.46 -2.66
C HIS A 91 -9.09 10.29 -2.62
N LEU A 92 -9.66 10.23 -1.42
CA LEU A 92 -11.09 10.03 -1.23
C LEU A 92 -11.95 11.24 -1.57
N GLY A 93 -11.46 12.47 -1.45
CA GLY A 93 -12.35 13.62 -1.70
C GLY A 93 -11.87 14.96 -1.18
N GLY A 94 -10.68 15.03 -0.56
CA GLY A 94 -10.10 16.30 -0.10
C GLY A 94 -9.68 17.24 -1.23
N ALA A 95 -9.46 16.72 -2.44
CA ALA A 95 -9.20 17.54 -3.62
C ALA A 95 -10.52 18.00 -4.27
N LYS A 96 -10.65 19.31 -4.57
CA LYS A 96 -11.76 19.83 -5.37
C LYS A 96 -11.84 19.06 -6.69
N VAL A 97 -13.02 18.51 -6.98
CA VAL A 97 -13.30 17.87 -8.27
C VAL A 97 -13.01 18.88 -9.39
N ASN A 98 -12.28 18.44 -10.41
CA ASN A 98 -11.96 19.28 -11.55
C ASN A 98 -13.27 19.70 -12.28
N PRO A 99 -13.56 21.01 -12.44
CA PRO A 99 -14.75 21.47 -13.15
C PRO A 99 -14.83 20.97 -14.59
N ASP A 100 -13.68 20.82 -15.25
CA ASP A 100 -13.61 20.35 -16.63
C ASP A 100 -13.94 18.85 -16.70
N PHE A 101 -13.48 18.05 -15.74
CA PHE A 101 -13.91 16.65 -15.59
C PHE A 101 -15.43 16.54 -15.48
N THR A 102 -16.06 17.34 -14.60
CA THR A 102 -17.51 17.27 -14.42
C THR A 102 -18.28 17.66 -15.68
N ARG A 103 -17.78 18.64 -16.43
CA ARG A 103 -18.42 19.11 -17.66
C ARG A 103 -18.32 18.08 -18.76
N GLU A 104 -17.13 17.50 -18.96
CA GLU A 104 -16.92 16.50 -20.00
C GLU A 104 -17.60 15.17 -19.67
N LEU A 105 -17.58 14.75 -18.41
CA LEU A 105 -18.30 13.55 -17.97
C LEU A 105 -19.82 13.72 -18.18
N ALA A 106 -20.37 14.91 -17.92
CA ALA A 106 -21.77 15.21 -18.19
C ALA A 106 -22.08 15.13 -19.69
N MET A 107 -21.21 15.66 -20.57
CA MET A 107 -21.39 15.51 -22.02
C MET A 107 -21.38 14.04 -22.46
N VAL A 108 -20.44 13.24 -21.93
CA VAL A 108 -20.37 11.81 -22.26
C VAL A 108 -21.65 11.09 -21.83
N ARG A 109 -22.14 11.36 -20.62
CA ARG A 109 -23.38 10.76 -20.09
C ARG A 109 -24.62 11.23 -20.85
N ASP A 110 -24.84 12.54 -20.93
CA ASP A 110 -26.08 13.15 -21.42
C ASP A 110 -26.30 12.90 -22.92
N PHE A 111 -25.22 12.75 -23.70
CA PHE A 111 -25.27 12.43 -25.13
C PHE A 111 -24.97 10.96 -25.44
N HIS A 112 -24.88 10.10 -24.43
CA HIS A 112 -24.58 8.67 -24.58
C HIS A 112 -23.34 8.36 -25.45
N LEU A 113 -22.30 9.17 -25.32
CA LEU A 113 -21.10 9.05 -26.14
C LEU A 113 -20.31 7.79 -25.75
N LYS A 114 -19.72 7.14 -26.75
CA LYS A 114 -18.75 6.05 -26.56
C LYS A 114 -17.32 6.60 -26.75
N PRO A 115 -16.67 7.09 -25.68
CA PRO A 115 -15.32 7.63 -25.77
C PRO A 115 -14.33 6.57 -26.26
N SER A 116 -13.39 7.01 -27.10
CA SER A 116 -12.19 6.25 -27.47
C SER A 116 -11.24 6.12 -26.28
N ARG A 117 -10.28 5.19 -26.37
CA ARG A 117 -9.26 4.98 -25.33
C ARG A 117 -8.55 6.27 -24.91
N ALA A 118 -8.15 7.10 -25.87
CA ALA A 118 -7.48 8.38 -25.59
C ALA A 118 -8.38 9.38 -24.83
N GLU A 119 -9.69 9.38 -25.11
CA GLU A 119 -10.66 10.20 -24.39
C GLU A 119 -10.89 9.68 -22.96
N VAL A 120 -10.87 8.36 -22.76
CA VAL A 120 -10.91 7.76 -21.43
C VAL A 120 -9.64 8.09 -20.64
N GLU A 121 -8.46 7.98 -21.26
CA GLU A 121 -7.17 8.36 -20.64
C GLU A 121 -7.18 9.84 -20.22
N HIS A 122 -7.70 10.73 -21.07
CA HIS A 122 -7.85 12.14 -20.74
C HIS A 122 -8.80 12.38 -19.55
N LEU A 123 -9.98 11.75 -19.55
CA LEU A 123 -10.93 11.87 -18.45
C LEU A 123 -10.35 11.33 -17.13
N VAL A 124 -9.56 10.25 -17.21
CA VAL A 124 -8.80 9.70 -16.08
C VAL A 124 -7.80 10.72 -15.54
N GLU A 125 -7.02 11.37 -16.40
CA GLU A 125 -6.08 12.42 -15.99
C GLU A 125 -6.79 13.58 -15.28
N LEU A 126 -7.95 14.01 -15.80
CA LEU A 126 -8.74 15.09 -15.21
C LEU A 126 -9.29 14.74 -13.82
N THR A 127 -9.41 13.45 -13.47
CA THR A 127 -9.79 13.05 -12.11
C THR A 127 -8.73 13.38 -11.06
N GLY A 128 -7.46 13.57 -11.47
CA GLY A 128 -6.34 13.75 -10.55
C GLY A 128 -6.16 12.58 -9.56
N GLY A 129 -6.70 11.40 -9.90
CA GLY A 129 -6.70 10.24 -9.02
C GLY A 129 -7.74 10.28 -7.90
N ASN A 130 -8.79 11.10 -7.99
CA ASN A 130 -9.89 11.12 -7.02
C ASN A 130 -10.78 9.86 -7.15
N ALA A 131 -10.99 9.14 -6.05
CA ALA A 131 -11.73 7.88 -6.04
C ALA A 131 -13.20 8.03 -6.47
N PHE A 132 -13.89 9.11 -6.06
CA PHE A 132 -15.26 9.38 -6.46
C PHE A 132 -15.35 9.71 -7.95
N SER A 133 -14.42 10.52 -8.47
CA SER A 133 -14.36 10.84 -9.90
C SER A 133 -14.08 9.61 -10.76
N LEU A 134 -13.14 8.75 -10.33
CA LEU A 134 -12.86 7.48 -11.00
C LEU A 134 -14.06 6.53 -10.98
N THR A 135 -14.78 6.47 -9.85
CA THR A 135 -16.01 5.67 -9.73
C THR A 135 -17.12 6.20 -10.64
N ALA A 136 -17.30 7.53 -10.70
CA ALA A 136 -18.28 8.18 -11.57
C ALA A 136 -17.96 7.95 -13.05
N LEU A 137 -16.68 8.07 -13.44
CA LEU A 137 -16.24 7.76 -14.81
C LEU A 137 -16.52 6.31 -15.17
N ASN A 138 -16.17 5.35 -14.31
CA ASN A 138 -16.43 3.93 -14.55
C ASN A 138 -17.93 3.62 -14.64
N ALA A 139 -18.79 4.33 -13.89
CA ALA A 139 -20.24 4.21 -13.97
C ALA A 139 -20.79 4.69 -15.33
N VAL A 140 -20.37 5.87 -15.78
CA VAL A 140 -20.78 6.41 -17.10
C VAL A 140 -20.29 5.54 -18.25
N LEU A 141 -19.05 5.02 -18.17
CA LEU A 141 -18.52 4.09 -19.17
C LEU A 141 -19.33 2.78 -19.26
N LYS A 142 -19.84 2.29 -18.11
CA LYS A 142 -20.74 1.12 -18.05
C LYS A 142 -22.11 1.45 -18.63
N GLU A 143 -22.70 2.58 -18.24
CA GLU A 143 -24.00 3.06 -18.71
C GLU A 143 -24.04 3.19 -20.24
N ASN A 144 -23.00 3.79 -20.83
CA ASN A 144 -22.88 3.98 -22.28
C ASN A 144 -22.42 2.73 -23.04
N LYS A 145 -22.31 1.57 -22.37
CA LYS A 145 -21.89 0.29 -22.95
C LYS A 145 -20.58 0.42 -23.75
N THR A 146 -19.61 1.11 -23.16
CA THR A 146 -18.27 1.20 -23.74
C THR A 146 -17.51 -0.10 -23.48
N ALA A 147 -16.54 -0.41 -24.33
CA ALA A 147 -15.60 -1.50 -24.11
C ALA A 147 -14.65 -1.21 -22.94
N PHE A 148 -14.45 0.04 -22.52
CA PHE A 148 -13.44 0.35 -21.50
C PHE A 148 -13.97 0.19 -20.07
N ARG A 149 -13.15 -0.39 -19.20
CA ARG A 149 -13.37 -0.43 -17.75
C ARG A 149 -12.14 0.06 -17.02
N LEU A 150 -12.37 0.78 -15.93
CA LEU A 150 -11.31 1.27 -15.06
C LEU A 150 -11.05 0.26 -13.94
N LYS A 151 -9.79 -0.13 -13.79
CA LYS A 151 -9.29 -0.88 -12.65
C LYS A 151 -8.46 0.05 -11.77
N TYR A 152 -8.98 0.35 -10.58
CA TYR A 152 -8.31 1.12 -9.54
C TYR A 152 -8.34 0.35 -8.21
N THR A 153 -7.39 0.64 -7.33
CA THR A 153 -7.37 0.04 -5.99
C THR A 153 -8.55 0.55 -5.18
N ALA A 154 -9.23 -0.37 -4.50
CA ALA A 154 -10.37 -0.07 -3.67
C ALA A 154 -9.91 0.63 -2.39
N THR A 155 -10.74 1.52 -1.84
CA THR A 155 -10.43 2.24 -0.59
C THR A 155 -10.12 1.28 0.55
N GLU A 156 -10.84 0.15 0.60
CA GLU A 156 -10.71 -0.89 1.61
C GLU A 156 -9.30 -1.48 1.63
N ASP A 157 -8.59 -1.51 0.50
CA ASP A 157 -7.22 -2.03 0.45
C ASP A 157 -6.22 -1.05 1.06
N PHE A 158 -6.44 0.26 0.94
CA PHE A 158 -5.64 1.26 1.66
C PHE A 158 -5.91 1.24 3.16
N GLU A 159 -7.17 1.04 3.56
CA GLU A 159 -7.54 0.89 4.97
C GLU A 159 -6.93 -0.38 5.58
N LYS A 160 -6.92 -1.50 4.84
CA LYS A 160 -6.21 -2.72 5.25
C LYS A 160 -4.72 -2.48 5.43
N ASP A 161 -4.07 -1.77 4.50
CA ASP A 161 -2.64 -1.43 4.62
C ASP A 161 -2.38 -0.62 5.90
N LEU A 162 -3.23 0.37 6.20
CA LEU A 162 -3.13 1.17 7.43
C LEU A 162 -3.32 0.31 8.69
N LEU A 163 -4.30 -0.58 8.70
CA LEU A 163 -4.55 -1.49 9.83
C LEU A 163 -3.37 -2.45 10.05
N GLN A 164 -2.79 -2.99 8.98
CA GLN A 164 -1.60 -3.86 9.07
C GLN A 164 -0.41 -3.10 9.65
N LEU A 165 -0.18 -1.86 9.22
CA LEU A 165 0.86 -1.01 9.79
C LEU A 165 0.58 -0.65 11.25
N GLU A 166 -0.65 -0.32 11.62
CA GLU A 166 -1.04 -0.02 13.00
C GLU A 166 -0.84 -1.20 13.95
N ALA A 167 -1.00 -2.43 13.45
CA ALA A 167 -0.77 -3.66 14.22
C ALA A 167 0.70 -3.83 14.65
N LEU A 168 1.66 -3.20 13.97
CA LEU A 168 3.08 -3.26 14.34
C LEU A 168 3.42 -2.43 15.58
N ARG A 169 2.59 -1.46 15.94
CA ARG A 169 2.85 -0.56 17.07
C ARG A 169 2.80 -1.32 18.39
N GLY A 170 3.85 -1.18 19.20
CA GLY A 170 3.98 -1.88 20.49
C GLY A 170 4.23 -3.38 20.38
N MET A 171 4.32 -3.94 19.16
CA MET A 171 4.67 -5.35 18.96
C MET A 171 6.14 -5.56 19.31
N ILE A 172 6.47 -6.58 20.12
CA ILE A 172 7.86 -6.95 20.40
C ILE A 172 8.51 -7.56 19.16
N TYR A 173 9.75 -7.14 18.88
CA TYR A 173 10.59 -7.71 17.84
C TYR A 173 11.81 -8.36 18.48
N ILE A 174 12.12 -9.60 18.10
CA ILE A 174 13.33 -10.32 18.50
C ILE A 174 13.97 -10.94 17.25
N PRO A 175 15.25 -10.64 16.95
CA PRO A 175 15.98 -11.28 15.85
C PRO A 175 16.14 -12.79 16.05
N LEU A 176 16.15 -13.57 14.96
CA LEU A 176 16.29 -15.03 15.04
C LEU A 176 17.58 -15.47 15.72
N ALA A 177 18.68 -14.79 15.41
CA ALA A 177 20.02 -15.18 15.84
C ALA A 177 20.17 -15.23 17.38
N VAL A 178 19.33 -14.48 18.09
CA VAL A 178 19.36 -14.28 19.55
C VAL A 178 17.99 -14.57 20.17
N SER A 179 17.17 -15.40 19.52
CA SER A 179 15.80 -15.65 19.96
C SER A 179 15.71 -16.37 21.31
N HIS A 180 16.70 -17.22 21.62
CA HIS A 180 16.79 -17.91 22.90
C HIS A 180 17.06 -16.94 24.05
N ASP A 181 18.05 -16.03 23.88
CA ASP A 181 18.38 -15.02 24.88
C ASP A 181 17.28 -13.96 25.00
N GLY A 182 16.60 -13.65 23.90
CA GLY A 182 15.41 -12.80 23.91
C GLY A 182 14.29 -13.37 24.79
N LEU A 183 14.09 -14.68 24.83
CA LEU A 183 13.09 -15.30 25.71
C LEU A 183 13.42 -15.10 27.19
N GLU A 184 14.70 -15.23 27.56
CA GLU A 184 15.17 -15.00 28.94
C GLU A 184 14.90 -13.57 29.42
N ILE A 185 14.94 -12.61 28.51
CA ILE A 185 14.66 -11.20 28.76
C ILE A 185 13.15 -10.92 28.80
N PHE A 186 12.38 -11.42 27.84
CA PHE A 186 10.96 -11.06 27.67
C PHE A 186 9.96 -11.98 28.37
N GLN A 187 10.39 -13.11 28.93
CA GLN A 187 9.52 -14.06 29.67
C GLN A 187 8.72 -13.42 30.81
N THR A 188 9.14 -12.27 31.34
CA THR A 188 8.42 -11.56 32.41
C THR A 188 7.44 -10.52 31.90
N GLU A 189 7.51 -10.15 30.62
CA GLU A 189 6.61 -9.17 30.02
C GLU A 189 5.28 -9.81 29.59
N GLN A 190 4.20 -9.07 29.78
CA GLN A 190 2.87 -9.47 29.32
C GLN A 190 2.71 -9.20 27.84
N GLN A 191 2.04 -10.11 27.15
CA GLN A 191 1.65 -9.94 25.76
C GLN A 191 0.66 -8.78 25.67
N VAL A 192 1.00 -7.80 24.83
CA VAL A 192 0.12 -6.69 24.49
C VAL A 192 -0.54 -7.03 23.17
N PHE A 193 -1.85 -7.22 23.21
CA PHE A 193 -2.66 -7.40 22.01
C PHE A 193 -3.28 -6.08 21.61
N ARG A 194 -3.38 -5.86 20.30
CA ARG A 194 -4.06 -4.69 19.77
C ARG A 194 -5.35 -5.12 19.09
N ARG A 195 -6.44 -4.44 19.44
CA ARG A 195 -7.74 -4.60 18.79
C ARG A 195 -7.79 -3.76 17.50
N PRO A 196 -8.69 -4.10 16.57
CA PRO A 196 -8.93 -3.30 15.37
C PRO A 196 -9.36 -1.85 15.65
N ASP A 197 -9.90 -1.57 16.83
CA ASP A 197 -10.26 -0.22 17.30
C ASP A 197 -9.04 0.60 17.80
N GLY A 198 -7.83 0.05 17.71
CA GLY A 198 -6.60 0.67 18.14
C GLY A 198 -6.32 0.57 19.64
N GLN A 199 -7.24 0.03 20.44
CA GLN A 199 -7.03 -0.19 21.87
C GLN A 199 -6.09 -1.37 22.11
N THR A 200 -5.23 -1.22 23.11
CA THR A 200 -4.37 -2.28 23.62
C THR A 200 -5.09 -3.00 24.77
N PHE A 201 -5.05 -4.33 24.78
CA PHE A 201 -5.44 -5.12 25.94
C PHE A 201 -4.35 -6.12 26.29
N MET A 202 -4.23 -6.40 27.58
CA MET A 202 -3.35 -7.43 28.11
C MET A 202 -4.25 -8.55 28.63
N ASP A 203 -4.05 -9.78 28.15
CA ASP A 203 -4.82 -10.95 28.61
C ASP A 203 -4.15 -11.66 29.80
N GLY A 204 -3.05 -11.09 30.31
CA GLY A 204 -2.25 -11.64 31.41
C GLY A 204 -1.25 -12.73 30.99
N ARG A 205 -1.26 -13.19 29.73
CA ARG A 205 -0.26 -14.13 29.22
C ARG A 205 1.09 -13.45 29.07
N LYS A 206 2.14 -14.16 29.43
CA LYS A 206 3.52 -13.72 29.23
C LYS A 206 4.04 -14.16 27.87
N TYR A 207 5.08 -13.52 27.36
CA TYR A 207 5.72 -13.98 26.14
C TYR A 207 6.35 -15.37 26.32
N ASP A 208 6.11 -16.25 25.35
CA ASP A 208 6.75 -17.55 25.22
C ASP A 208 7.48 -17.61 23.86
N GLY A 209 8.19 -18.71 23.60
CA GLY A 209 8.97 -18.84 22.36
C GLY A 209 8.10 -18.81 21.11
N ILE A 210 6.86 -19.31 21.20
CA ILE A 210 5.92 -19.36 20.07
C ILE A 210 5.39 -17.96 19.80
N SER A 211 4.93 -17.24 20.83
CA SER A 211 4.36 -15.90 20.67
C SER A 211 5.40 -14.89 20.23
N LEU A 212 6.66 -15.01 20.67
CA LEU A 212 7.78 -14.23 20.16
C LEU A 212 8.07 -14.54 18.69
N HIS A 213 8.02 -15.82 18.31
CA HIS A 213 8.21 -16.21 16.92
C HIS A 213 7.08 -15.70 16.00
N VAL A 214 5.83 -15.79 16.45
CA VAL A 214 4.66 -15.25 15.74
C VAL A 214 4.77 -13.73 15.60
N ALA A 215 5.06 -13.02 16.69
CA ALA A 215 5.23 -11.56 16.66
C ALA A 215 6.31 -11.14 15.67
N ARG A 216 7.47 -11.81 15.68
CA ARG A 216 8.54 -11.57 14.71
C ARG A 216 8.06 -11.84 13.28
N THR A 217 7.37 -12.94 13.04
CA THR A 217 6.91 -13.33 11.70
C THR A 217 5.94 -12.30 11.12
N VAL A 218 5.00 -11.83 11.94
CA VAL A 218 4.08 -10.75 11.56
C VAL A 218 4.86 -9.46 11.30
N PHE A 219 5.79 -9.10 12.17
CA PHE A 219 6.62 -7.90 11.98
C PHE A 219 7.41 -7.93 10.66
N GLU A 220 8.05 -9.06 10.36
CA GLU A 220 8.85 -9.23 9.15
C GLU A 220 8.00 -9.31 7.87
N SER A 221 6.84 -9.99 7.93
CA SER A 221 5.93 -10.08 6.78
C SER A 221 5.32 -8.73 6.43
N THR A 222 4.77 -8.01 7.42
CA THR A 222 4.19 -6.68 7.18
C THR A 222 5.24 -5.70 6.67
N LEU A 223 6.48 -5.75 7.18
CA LEU A 223 7.54 -4.88 6.65
C LEU A 223 7.99 -5.25 5.24
N LYS A 224 7.92 -6.53 4.86
CA LYS A 224 8.16 -6.96 3.48
C LYS A 224 7.09 -6.39 2.55
N ASP A 225 5.83 -6.39 2.98
CA ASP A 225 4.72 -5.81 2.21
C ASP A 225 4.83 -4.28 2.13
N ALA A 226 5.15 -3.62 3.25
CA ALA A 226 5.44 -2.19 3.32
C ALA A 226 6.65 -1.77 2.48
N ALA A 227 7.49 -2.72 2.06
CA ALA A 227 8.64 -2.46 1.22
C ALA A 227 8.39 -2.56 -0.28
N LYS A 228 7.33 -3.25 -0.70
CA LYS A 228 7.08 -3.52 -2.12
C LYS A 228 5.61 -3.32 -2.47
N ALA A 229 4.75 -4.20 -1.97
CA ALA A 229 3.36 -4.28 -2.37
C ALA A 229 2.53 -3.06 -1.96
N MET A 230 2.69 -2.57 -0.71
CA MET A 230 1.95 -1.38 -0.26
C MET A 230 2.41 -0.12 -1.01
N PRO A 231 3.72 0.21 -1.11
CA PRO A 231 4.16 1.37 -1.90
C PRO A 231 3.65 1.37 -3.34
N GLU A 232 3.65 0.20 -4.00
CA GLU A 232 3.16 0.06 -5.37
C GLU A 232 1.65 0.35 -5.48
N ARG A 233 0.83 -0.20 -4.57
CA ARG A 233 -0.61 0.11 -4.49
C ARG A 233 -0.87 1.60 -4.32
N TRP A 234 -0.18 2.23 -3.36
CA TRP A 234 -0.30 3.65 -3.06
C TRP A 234 0.23 4.56 -4.18
N ALA A 235 1.15 4.05 -5.00
CA ALA A 235 1.75 4.78 -6.11
C ALA A 235 0.96 4.73 -7.42
N THR A 236 0.33 3.59 -7.72
CA THR A 236 -0.34 3.32 -9.01
C THR A 236 -1.79 3.76 -8.99
N ALA A 237 -2.53 3.41 -7.94
CA ALA A 237 -3.97 3.67 -7.87
C ALA A 237 -4.33 5.13 -7.62
N ALA A 238 -3.43 5.91 -7.03
CA ALA A 238 -3.64 7.33 -6.79
C ALA A 238 -3.35 8.21 -8.03
N THR A 239 -2.88 7.67 -9.15
CA THR A 239 -2.51 8.53 -10.30
C THR A 239 -2.98 8.01 -11.67
N TYR A 240 -2.98 6.70 -11.92
CA TYR A 240 -3.37 6.16 -13.23
C TYR A 240 -4.02 4.76 -13.10
N PRO A 241 -5.36 4.65 -13.03
CA PRO A 241 -6.04 3.35 -13.15
C PRO A 241 -5.67 2.66 -14.46
N ALA A 242 -5.59 1.33 -14.43
CA ALA A 242 -5.48 0.56 -15.67
C ALA A 242 -6.82 0.63 -16.43
N ILE A 243 -6.74 0.79 -17.76
CA ILE A 243 -7.90 0.80 -18.65
C ILE A 243 -7.91 -0.53 -19.38
N ASP A 244 -8.86 -1.38 -19.01
CA ASP A 244 -9.06 -2.68 -19.63
C ASP A 244 -10.11 -2.55 -20.75
N GLU A 245 -9.84 -3.16 -21.91
CA GLU A 245 -10.81 -3.28 -22.99
C GLU A 245 -11.56 -4.60 -22.82
N VAL A 246 -12.84 -4.50 -22.48
CA VAL A 246 -13.80 -5.59 -22.42
C VAL A 246 -14.19 -5.94 -23.85
N THR A 247 -13.65 -7.04 -24.36
CA THR A 247 -14.19 -7.68 -25.56
C THR A 247 -15.59 -8.21 -25.22
N GLU A 248 -16.62 -7.73 -25.92
CA GLU A 248 -17.93 -8.35 -25.88
C GLU A 248 -17.78 -9.80 -26.33
N THR A 249 -17.88 -10.75 -25.40
CA THR A 249 -18.19 -12.14 -25.77
C THR A 249 -19.56 -12.11 -26.42
N GLU A 250 -19.60 -12.39 -27.71
CA GLU A 250 -20.83 -12.50 -28.48
C GLU A 250 -21.87 -13.32 -27.71
N ALA A 251 -23.04 -12.72 -27.51
CA ALA A 251 -24.21 -13.43 -27.03
C ALA A 251 -24.70 -14.38 -28.15
N GLY A 252 -24.06 -15.54 -28.26
CA GLY A 252 -24.48 -16.67 -29.08
C GLY A 252 -24.42 -17.93 -28.21
N GLY A 253 -25.57 -18.56 -27.98
CA GLY A 253 -25.76 -19.59 -26.96
C GLY A 253 -24.85 -20.81 -27.08
N GLY A 254 -24.55 -21.41 -25.92
CA GLY A 254 -23.87 -22.70 -25.81
C GLY A 254 -23.17 -22.84 -24.45
N ASP A 255 -23.62 -23.82 -23.68
CA ASP A 255 -23.15 -24.27 -22.37
C ASP A 255 -21.68 -23.98 -21.97
N GLY A 256 -21.55 -23.50 -20.73
CA GLY A 256 -20.63 -24.03 -19.72
C GLY A 256 -19.18 -24.32 -20.09
N LYS A 257 -18.27 -23.42 -19.71
CA LYS A 257 -17.15 -23.70 -18.79
C LYS A 257 -16.35 -22.43 -18.53
N ALA A 258 -16.27 -22.06 -17.25
CA ALA A 258 -15.17 -21.24 -16.76
C ALA A 258 -13.85 -21.94 -17.09
N THR A 259 -12.99 -21.28 -17.83
CA THR A 259 -11.57 -21.64 -17.87
C THR A 259 -10.80 -20.44 -17.36
N GLU A 260 -10.30 -20.58 -16.14
CA GLU A 260 -9.09 -19.92 -15.69
C GLU A 260 -8.04 -20.08 -16.79
N THR A 261 -7.39 -18.99 -17.18
CA THR A 261 -6.06 -19.11 -17.77
C THR A 261 -5.11 -18.30 -16.90
N GLU A 262 -4.31 -19.08 -16.19
CA GLU A 262 -3.22 -18.68 -15.33
C GLU A 262 -2.18 -17.85 -16.08
N ALA A 263 -1.51 -16.99 -15.32
CA ALA A 263 -0.24 -16.41 -15.71
C ALA A 263 0.77 -17.52 -15.99
N GLY A 264 1.38 -17.50 -17.17
CA GLY A 264 2.42 -18.44 -17.58
C GLY A 264 3.38 -17.78 -18.57
N ASP A 265 4.64 -17.76 -18.17
CA ASP A 265 5.85 -17.29 -18.83
C ASP A 265 5.97 -17.66 -20.32
N GLY A 266 6.49 -16.75 -21.14
CA GLY A 266 6.60 -16.94 -22.60
C GLY A 266 7.45 -15.86 -23.29
N ASP A 267 8.76 -16.02 -23.18
CA ASP A 267 9.79 -15.32 -23.95
C ASP A 267 9.50 -15.38 -25.47
N SER A 268 9.46 -14.23 -26.14
CA SER A 268 9.58 -14.14 -27.60
C SER A 268 10.09 -12.77 -28.03
N LYS A 269 11.35 -12.78 -28.44
CA LYS A 269 12.07 -11.75 -29.18
C LYS A 269 11.35 -11.34 -30.48
N VAL A 270 11.84 -10.21 -31.00
CA VAL A 270 11.74 -9.64 -32.36
C VAL A 270 10.82 -8.40 -32.40
N GLY A 271 11.27 -7.20 -32.73
CA GLY A 271 12.58 -6.77 -33.22
C GLY A 271 12.73 -5.25 -33.10
N THR A 272 13.99 -4.84 -32.96
CA THR A 272 14.45 -3.46 -33.01
C THR A 272 14.19 -2.85 -34.38
N ALA A 273 13.40 -1.78 -34.42
CA ALA A 273 13.49 -0.76 -35.46
C ALA A 273 13.73 0.58 -34.77
N ASP A 274 14.92 1.11 -35.06
CA ASP A 274 15.44 2.39 -34.63
C ASP A 274 14.62 3.53 -35.27
N ALA A 275 14.18 4.48 -34.45
CA ALA A 275 13.71 5.78 -34.91
C ALA A 275 14.03 6.82 -33.83
N THR A 276 15.28 7.28 -33.88
CA THR A 276 15.70 8.52 -33.25
C THR A 276 14.97 9.70 -33.92
N TYR A 277 13.98 10.28 -33.23
CA TYR A 277 13.49 11.66 -33.39
C TYR A 277 12.76 11.97 -32.08
N GLY A 278 13.33 12.72 -31.15
CA GLY A 278 13.34 14.18 -31.22
C GLY A 278 12.42 14.69 -30.11
N SER A 279 13.01 15.35 -29.12
CA SER A 279 12.28 16.10 -28.10
C SER A 279 11.36 17.14 -28.74
N GLU A 280 10.32 17.55 -28.00
CA GLU A 280 9.27 18.52 -28.35
C GLU A 280 8.04 17.90 -29.02
N VAL A 281 7.01 17.56 -28.23
CA VAL A 281 5.59 17.99 -28.35
C VAL A 281 4.85 17.40 -27.14
N ILE A 282 4.90 18.07 -25.98
CA ILE A 282 4.00 17.78 -24.84
C ILE A 282 2.83 18.79 -24.81
N THR A 283 2.79 19.74 -25.73
CA THR A 283 1.86 20.88 -25.66
C THR A 283 0.56 20.75 -26.48
N ASP A 284 0.29 19.63 -27.17
CA ASP A 284 -0.84 19.60 -28.13
C ASP A 284 -1.88 18.47 -27.94
N ARG A 285 -1.72 17.57 -26.96
CA ARG A 285 -2.68 16.47 -26.75
C ARG A 285 -4.04 16.94 -26.19
N SER A 286 -4.06 17.95 -25.32
CA SER A 286 -5.30 18.51 -24.75
C SER A 286 -6.16 19.26 -25.78
N VAL A 287 -5.52 19.96 -26.72
CA VAL A 287 -6.20 20.69 -27.81
C VAL A 287 -6.83 19.72 -28.81
N THR A 288 -6.19 18.56 -29.02
CA THR A 288 -6.63 17.55 -29.98
C THR A 288 -7.86 16.78 -29.47
N GLY A 289 -7.90 16.42 -28.19
CA GLY A 289 -9.05 15.72 -27.58
C GLY A 289 -10.35 16.55 -27.55
N HIS A 290 -10.27 17.80 -27.08
CA HIS A 290 -11.42 18.72 -27.07
C HIS A 290 -11.99 18.98 -28.47
N ARG A 291 -11.14 19.14 -29.48
CA ARG A 291 -11.57 19.36 -30.87
C ARG A 291 -12.25 18.12 -31.46
N LEU A 292 -11.72 16.93 -31.19
CA LEU A 292 -12.29 15.67 -31.66
C LEU A 292 -13.66 15.36 -31.03
N GLY A 293 -13.84 15.66 -29.75
CA GLY A 293 -15.13 15.50 -29.06
C GLY A 293 -16.18 16.50 -29.56
N ALA A 294 -15.81 17.78 -29.69
CA ALA A 294 -16.71 18.82 -30.19
C ALA A 294 -17.13 18.61 -31.65
N ASP A 295 -16.21 18.18 -32.53
CA ASP A 295 -16.53 17.90 -33.93
C ASP A 295 -17.41 16.65 -34.10
N ARG A 296 -17.24 15.64 -33.24
CA ARG A 296 -18.11 14.45 -33.25
C ARG A 296 -19.51 14.76 -32.74
N ALA A 297 -19.64 15.51 -31.64
CA ALA A 297 -20.94 15.97 -31.15
C ALA A 297 -21.69 16.80 -32.20
N ARG A 298 -20.98 17.67 -32.94
CA ARG A 298 -21.56 18.44 -34.06
C ARG A 298 -22.00 17.53 -35.21
N LYS A 299 -21.19 16.55 -35.61
CA LYS A 299 -21.53 15.61 -36.69
C LYS A 299 -22.73 14.73 -36.32
N GLN A 300 -22.83 14.31 -35.06
CA GLN A 300 -23.95 13.52 -34.58
C GLN A 300 -25.25 14.33 -34.50
N ALA A 301 -25.20 15.57 -34.00
CA ALA A 301 -26.36 16.48 -34.01
C ALA A 301 -26.86 16.78 -35.43
N VAL A 302 -25.96 16.91 -36.41
CA VAL A 302 -26.32 17.07 -37.82
C VAL A 302 -26.94 15.79 -38.39
N ALA A 303 -26.39 14.62 -38.06
CA ALA A 303 -26.94 13.34 -38.49
C ALA A 303 -28.37 13.13 -37.94
N GLU A 304 -28.62 13.48 -36.69
CA GLU A 304 -29.95 13.39 -36.05
C GLU A 304 -30.96 14.36 -36.70
N GLN A 305 -30.55 15.59 -37.06
CA GLN A 305 -31.39 16.52 -37.83
C GLN A 305 -31.71 16.04 -39.26
N ILE A 306 -30.78 15.33 -39.90
CA ILE A 306 -31.02 14.76 -41.23
C ILE A 306 -32.03 13.63 -41.12
N VAL A 307 -31.87 12.73 -40.15
CA VAL A 307 -32.81 11.62 -39.93
C VAL A 307 -34.21 12.14 -39.59
N SER A 308 -34.33 13.19 -38.78
CA SER A 308 -35.64 13.76 -38.42
C SER A 308 -36.40 14.38 -39.61
N ARG A 309 -35.71 14.80 -40.67
CA ARG A 309 -36.33 15.33 -41.91
C ARG A 309 -36.88 14.24 -42.84
N TYR A 310 -36.49 12.99 -42.64
CA TYR A 310 -36.95 11.86 -43.44
C TYR A 310 -37.99 10.99 -42.71
N THR A 311 -38.44 11.41 -41.53
CA THR A 311 -39.43 10.73 -40.68
C THR A 311 -40.74 11.50 -40.49
N GLU A 312 -40.97 12.56 -41.26
CA GLU A 312 -42.29 13.20 -41.46
C GLU A 312 -42.84 12.85 -42.85
#